data_AF-B8G3U1-F1
#
_entry.id   AF-B8G3U1-F1
#
_cell.length_a   1.000
_cell.length_b   1.000
_cell.length_c   1.000
_cell.angle_alpha   90.00
_cell.angle_beta   90.00
_cell.angle_gamma   90.00
#
_symmetry.space_group_name_H-M   'P 1'
#
loop_
_entity.id
_entity.type
_entity.pdbx_description
1 polymer ?
#
loop_
_entity_poly.entity_id
_entity_poly.type
_entity_poly.pdbx_seq_one_letter_code
_entity_poly.pdbx_strand_id
1 'polypeptide(L)'
;MSGPHDVYWDWGAANDAIGALRRLAGELDSAANCRARATTELLGSWEGPRQQEWIARYATIQAASIRLRERCLQVANAIAQASDRARAEQDRINRMRAEQERLAQQQH
;
A
#
# COMPACT_ATOMS: atom_id res chain seq x y z
N MET A 1 14.99 -5.33 -37.33
CA MET A 1 15.63 -5.34 -35.99
C MET A 1 14.56 -4.99 -34.97
N SER A 2 14.15 -5.94 -34.13
CA SER A 2 13.26 -5.63 -33.01
C SER A 2 14.13 -5.31 -31.80
N GLY A 3 14.34 -4.01 -31.54
CA GLY A 3 15.02 -3.56 -30.34
C GLY A 3 14.18 -3.82 -29.08
N PRO A 4 14.75 -3.65 -27.87
CA PRO A 4 14.02 -3.83 -26.63
C PRO A 4 12.83 -2.85 -26.53
N HIS A 5 11.63 -3.38 -26.26
CA HIS A 5 10.38 -2.63 -26.09
C HIS A 5 10.30 -1.97 -24.70
N ASP A 6 9.51 -0.90 -24.57
CA ASP A 6 9.26 -0.24 -23.29
C ASP A 6 8.52 -1.15 -22.30
N VAL A 7 8.75 -0.92 -21.01
CA VAL A 7 8.04 -1.59 -19.93
C VAL A 7 6.59 -1.15 -19.92
N TYR A 8 5.68 -2.11 -20.11
CA TYR A 8 4.25 -1.87 -19.93
C TYR A 8 3.91 -1.80 -18.43
N TRP A 9 3.81 -0.59 -17.90
CA TRP A 9 3.45 -0.31 -16.52
C TRP A 9 2.67 1.01 -16.43
N ASP A 10 1.48 0.96 -15.84
CA ASP A 10 0.69 2.17 -15.60
C ASP A 10 1.13 2.84 -14.29
N TRP A 11 2.03 3.82 -14.42
CA TRP A 11 2.57 4.59 -13.31
C TRP A 11 1.50 5.38 -12.54
N GLY A 12 0.48 5.88 -13.25
CA GLY A 12 -0.61 6.64 -12.66
C GLY A 12 -1.47 5.75 -11.78
N ALA A 13 -1.96 4.65 -12.36
CA ALA A 13 -2.78 3.68 -11.63
C ALA A 13 -2.03 3.08 -10.43
N ALA A 14 -0.72 2.80 -10.55
CA ALA A 14 0.08 2.31 -9.43
C ALA A 14 0.16 3.32 -8.28
N ASN A 15 0.42 4.60 -8.59
CA ASN A 15 0.48 5.67 -7.58
C ASN A 15 -0.88 5.89 -6.91
N ASP A 16 -1.96 5.88 -7.70
CA ASP A 16 -3.33 6.04 -7.19
C ASP A 16 -3.71 4.90 -6.24
N ALA A 17 -3.37 3.66 -6.61
CA ALA A 17 -3.59 2.48 -5.77
C ALA A 17 -2.81 2.57 -4.45
N ILE A 18 -1.52 2.96 -4.49
CA ILE A 18 -0.71 3.17 -3.28
C ILE A 18 -1.35 4.24 -2.39
N GLY A 19 -1.75 5.37 -2.97
CA GLY A 19 -2.40 6.46 -2.26
C GLY A 19 -3.70 6.05 -1.60
N ALA A 20 -4.56 5.32 -2.32
CA ALA A 20 -5.84 4.83 -1.81
C ALA A 20 -5.64 3.86 -0.63
N LEU A 21 -4.71 2.90 -0.74
CA LEU A 21 -4.42 1.95 0.32
C LEU A 21 -3.88 2.62 1.58
N ARG A 22 -3.01 3.62 1.43
CA ARG A 22 -2.48 4.39 2.56
C ARG A 22 -3.55 5.24 3.24
N ARG A 23 -4.44 5.86 2.47
CA ARG A 23 -5.60 6.59 3.02
C ARG A 23 -6.53 5.66 3.80
N LEU A 24 -6.88 4.51 3.22
CA LEU A 24 -7.71 3.50 3.89
C LEU A 24 -7.07 3.01 5.20
N ALA A 25 -5.76 2.77 5.20
CA ALA A 25 -5.04 2.42 6.42
C ALA A 25 -5.16 3.52 7.51
N GLY A 26 -5.04 4.79 7.13
CA GLY A 26 -5.23 5.92 8.05
C GLY A 26 -6.66 6.08 8.56
N GLU A 27 -7.66 5.81 7.72
CA GLU A 27 -9.08 5.80 8.13
C GLU A 27 -9.36 4.68 9.13
N LEU A 28 -8.77 3.48 8.93
CA LEU A 28 -8.88 2.37 9.86
C LEU A 28 -8.26 2.69 11.22
N ASP A 29 -7.09 3.32 11.25
CA ASP A 29 -6.45 3.79 12.49
C ASP A 29 -7.32 4.83 13.21
N SER A 30 -7.86 5.79 12.46
CA SER A 30 -8.73 6.83 13.01
C SER A 30 -9.99 6.22 13.63
N ALA A 31 -10.64 5.30 12.91
CA ALA A 31 -11.84 4.61 13.39
C ALA A 31 -11.53 3.72 14.61
N ALA A 32 -10.37 3.05 14.64
CA ALA A 32 -9.92 2.26 15.76
C ALA A 32 -9.71 3.12 17.02
N ASN A 33 -9.07 4.29 16.88
CA ASN A 33 -8.88 5.24 17.96
C ASN A 33 -10.21 5.80 18.50
N CYS A 34 -11.15 6.13 17.62
CA CYS A 34 -12.49 6.56 18.03
C CYS A 34 -13.23 5.46 18.81
N ARG A 35 -13.18 4.21 18.33
CA ARG A 35 -13.77 3.07 19.05
C ARG A 35 -13.12 2.83 20.41
N ALA A 36 -11.80 2.96 20.51
CA ALA A 36 -11.07 2.80 21.77
C ALA A 36 -11.54 3.82 22.82
N ARG A 37 -11.64 5.11 22.43
CA ARG A 37 -12.15 6.17 23.32
C ARG A 37 -13.59 5.90 23.76
N ALA A 38 -14.48 5.62 22.82
CA ALA A 38 -15.88 5.30 23.11
C ALA A 38 -16.02 4.07 24.03
N THR A 39 -15.15 3.07 23.85
CA THR A 39 -15.15 1.86 24.68
C THR A 39 -14.72 2.19 26.12
N THR A 40 -13.69 3.01 26.30
CA THR A 40 -13.29 3.48 27.64
C THR A 40 -14.40 4.25 28.35
N GLU A 41 -15.09 5.14 27.62
CA GLU A 41 -16.21 5.93 28.16
C GLU A 41 -17.41 5.05 28.55
N LEU A 42 -17.79 4.09 27.69
CA LEU A 42 -18.92 3.18 27.95
C LEU A 42 -18.65 2.20 29.08
N LEU A 43 -17.45 1.61 29.13
CA LEU A 43 -17.08 0.59 30.11
C LEU A 43 -17.03 1.12 31.54
N GLY A 44 -16.83 2.42 31.75
CA GLY A 44 -16.87 3.03 33.08
C GLY A 44 -18.23 2.94 33.78
N SER A 45 -19.30 2.67 33.02
CA SER A 45 -20.68 2.60 33.51
C SER A 45 -21.28 1.19 33.56
N TRP A 46 -20.58 0.20 33.01
CA TRP A 46 -21.07 -1.18 32.86
C TRP A 46 -20.27 -2.14 33.71
N GLU A 47 -20.94 -2.90 34.58
CA GLU A 47 -20.33 -3.97 35.37
C GLU A 47 -20.98 -5.33 35.05
N GLY A 48 -20.22 -6.41 35.24
CA GLY A 48 -20.71 -7.78 35.13
C GLY A 48 -20.67 -8.38 33.70
N PRO A 49 -21.48 -9.41 33.41
CA PRO A 49 -21.35 -10.23 32.20
C PRO A 49 -21.43 -9.45 30.88
N ARG A 50 -22.23 -8.37 30.82
CA ARG A 50 -22.33 -7.50 29.63
C ARG A 50 -21.03 -6.77 29.31
N GLN A 51 -20.28 -6.39 30.35
CA GLN A 51 -18.97 -5.77 30.20
C GLN A 51 -17.97 -6.73 29.54
N GLN A 52 -17.95 -7.98 29.99
CA GLN A 52 -17.07 -9.03 29.45
C GLN A 52 -17.42 -9.36 28.00
N GLU A 53 -18.71 -9.48 27.68
CA GLU A 53 -19.17 -9.70 26.30
C GLU A 53 -18.74 -8.54 25.39
N TRP A 54 -18.91 -7.30 25.83
CA TRP A 54 -18.48 -6.13 25.07
C TRP A 54 -16.96 -6.12 24.83
N ILE A 55 -16.16 -6.38 25.87
CA ILE A 55 -14.69 -6.46 25.76
C ILE A 55 -14.28 -7.49 24.70
N ALA A 56 -14.90 -8.68 24.70
CA ALA A 56 -14.59 -9.73 23.74
C ALA A 56 -14.98 -9.34 22.29
N ARG A 57 -16.14 -8.72 22.09
CA ARG A 57 -16.58 -8.22 20.78
C ARG A 57 -15.67 -7.09 20.28
N TYR A 58 -15.32 -6.15 21.15
CA TYR A 58 -14.42 -5.06 20.85
C TYR A 58 -13.03 -5.58 20.44
N ALA A 59 -12.46 -6.52 21.20
CA ALA A 59 -11.17 -7.14 20.88
C ALA A 59 -11.16 -7.78 19.48
N THR A 60 -12.24 -8.47 19.12
CA THR A 60 -12.41 -9.07 17.79
C THR A 60 -12.40 -8.01 16.68
N ILE A 61 -13.17 -6.94 16.83
CA ILE A 61 -13.23 -5.84 15.85
C ILE A 61 -11.89 -5.11 15.74
N GLN A 62 -11.22 -4.89 16.87
CA GLN A 62 -9.92 -4.24 16.91
C GLN A 62 -8.85 -5.07 16.20
N ALA A 63 -8.82 -6.38 16.46
CA ALA A 63 -7.90 -7.29 15.77
C ALA A 63 -8.14 -7.34 14.26
N ALA A 64 -9.41 -7.38 13.83
CA ALA A 64 -9.76 -7.34 12.41
C ALA A 64 -9.34 -6.02 11.74
N SER A 65 -9.51 -4.89 12.42
CA SER A 65 -9.12 -3.56 11.92
C SER A 65 -7.62 -3.45 11.73
N ILE A 66 -6.84 -3.93 12.71
CA ILE A 66 -5.36 -3.94 12.65
C ILE A 66 -4.89 -4.80 11.46
N ARG A 67 -5.43 -6.02 11.32
CA ARG A 67 -5.08 -6.91 10.21
C ARG A 67 -5.37 -6.29 8.84
N LEU A 68 -6.54 -5.65 8.70
CA LEU A 68 -6.90 -5.00 7.44
C LEU A 68 -5.98 -3.82 7.14
N ARG A 69 -5.64 -3.02 8.15
CA ARG A 69 -4.68 -1.91 8.02
C ARG A 69 -3.32 -2.41 7.54
N GLU A 70 -2.78 -3.42 8.23
CA GLU A 70 -1.49 -4.02 7.88
C GLU A 70 -1.49 -4.57 6.46
N ARG A 71 -2.59 -5.22 6.05
CA ARG A 71 -2.74 -5.71 4.68
C ARG A 71 -2.74 -4.58 3.66
N CYS A 72 -3.40 -3.46 3.94
CA CYS A 72 -3.39 -2.29 3.05
C CYS A 72 -1.97 -1.75 2.86
N LEU A 73 -1.22 -1.60 3.96
CA LEU A 73 0.16 -1.13 3.92
C LEU A 73 1.10 -2.12 3.21
N GLN A 74 0.91 -3.43 3.44
CA GLN A 74 1.67 -4.47 2.78
C GLN A 74 1.47 -4.44 1.25
N VAL A 75 0.22 -4.32 0.79
CA VAL A 75 -0.09 -4.25 -0.64
C VAL A 75 0.45 -2.96 -1.25
N ALA A 76 0.32 -1.82 -0.57
CA ALA A 76 0.88 -0.56 -1.04
C ALA A 76 2.41 -0.65 -1.23
N ASN A 77 3.11 -1.27 -0.29
CA ASN A 77 4.55 -1.49 -0.39
C ASN A 77 4.91 -2.46 -1.52
N ALA A 78 4.11 -3.49 -1.75
CA ALA A 78 4.33 -4.42 -2.87
C ALA A 78 4.19 -3.74 -4.23
N ILE A 79 3.19 -2.85 -4.40
CA ILE A 79 3.01 -2.06 -5.62
C ILE A 79 4.18 -1.08 -5.82
N ALA A 80 4.64 -0.43 -4.74
CA ALA A 80 5.79 0.47 -4.79
C ALA A 80 7.06 -0.28 -5.26
N GLN A 81 7.35 -1.45 -4.68
CA GLN A 81 8.49 -2.28 -5.09
C GLN A 81 8.37 -2.76 -6.54
N ALA A 82 7.17 -3.11 -7.00
CA ALA A 82 6.95 -3.48 -8.39
C ALA A 82 7.21 -2.30 -9.34
N SER A 83 6.77 -1.10 -8.95
CA SER A 83 7.04 0.14 -9.69
C SER A 83 8.54 0.44 -9.76
N ASP A 84 9.27 0.27 -8.67
CA ASP A 84 10.72 0.49 -8.64
C ASP A 84 11.46 -0.49 -9.57
N ARG A 85 11.06 -1.77 -9.58
CA ARG A 85 11.61 -2.77 -10.52
C ARG A 85 11.29 -2.42 -11.97
N ALA A 86 10.06 -2.02 -12.26
CA ALA A 86 9.65 -1.59 -13.60
C ALA A 86 10.50 -0.39 -14.06
N ARG A 87 10.80 0.55 -13.15
CA ARG A 87 11.58 1.75 -13.46
C ARG A 87 13.03 1.40 -13.75
N ALA A 88 13.63 0.56 -12.90
CA ALA A 88 14.99 0.08 -13.10
C ALA A 88 15.16 -0.62 -14.46
N GLU A 89 14.16 -1.40 -14.88
CA GLU A 89 14.16 -2.06 -16.18
C GLU A 89 14.01 -1.07 -17.34
N GLN A 90 13.09 -0.10 -17.23
CA GLN A 90 12.96 0.95 -18.24
C GLN A 90 14.25 1.77 -18.39
N ASP A 91 14.90 2.11 -17.27
CA ASP A 91 16.18 2.82 -17.28
C ASP A 91 17.28 1.99 -17.96
N ARG A 92 17.29 0.66 -17.76
CA ARG A 92 18.20 -0.25 -18.44
C ARG A 92 17.97 -0.24 -19.96
N ILE A 93 16.71 -0.31 -20.38
CA ILE A 93 16.32 -0.26 -21.80
C ILE A 93 16.74 1.08 -22.43
N ASN A 94 16.49 2.19 -21.74
CA ASN A 94 16.87 3.53 -22.20
C ASN A 94 18.39 3.68 -22.36
N ARG A 95 19.18 3.15 -21.42
CA ARG A 95 20.65 3.12 -21.53
C ARG A 95 21.12 2.33 -22.75
N MET A 96 20.55 1.15 -22.99
CA MET A 96 20.89 0.33 -24.16
C MET A 96 20.58 1.04 -25.48
N ARG A 97 19.42 1.71 -25.58
CA ARG A 97 19.06 2.48 -26.78
C ARG A 97 20.03 3.63 -27.02
N ALA A 98 20.36 4.41 -25.98
CA ALA A 98 21.31 5.51 -26.09
C ALA A 98 22.71 5.05 -26.51
N GLU A 99 23.16 3.87 -26.04
CA GLU A 99 24.44 3.29 -26.47
C GLU A 99 24.41 2.86 -27.94
N GLN A 100 23.32 2.21 -28.39
CA GLN A 100 23.14 1.84 -29.79
C GLN A 100 23.12 3.06 -30.72
N GLU A 101 22.43 4.13 -30.33
CA GLU A 101 22.41 5.39 -31.08
C GLU A 101 23.80 6.03 -31.18
N ARG A 102 24.58 6.03 -30.08
CA ARG A 102 25.96 6.53 -30.09
C ARG A 102 26.88 5.72 -31.01
N LEU A 103 26.79 4.39 -30.96
CA LEU A 103 27.59 3.51 -31.82
C LEU A 103 27.23 3.70 -33.30
N ALA A 104 25.94 3.87 -33.62
CA ALA A 104 25.49 4.15 -34.98
C ALA A 104 26.02 5.51 -35.49
N GLN A 105 26.08 6.53 -34.63
CA GLN A 105 26.64 7.85 -34.97
C GLN A 105 28.16 7.85 -35.18
N GLN A 106 28.89 6.88 -34.61
CA GLN A 106 30.35 6.76 -34.77
C GLN A 106 30.76 5.96 -36.03
N GLN A 107 29.81 5.27 -36.67
CA GLN A 107 30.02 4.46 -37.88
C GLN A 107 29.65 5.19 -39.18
N HIS A 108 29.17 6.43 -39.05
CA HIS A 108 28.86 7.36 -40.15
C HIS A 108 29.79 8.56 -40.10
#